data_AF-A0A6G3PV49-F1
#
_entry.id   AF-A0A6G3PV49-F1
#
_cell.length_a   1.000
_cell.length_b   1.000
_cell.length_c   1.000
_cell.angle_alpha   90.00
_cell.angle_beta   90.00
_cell.angle_gamma   90.00
#
_symmetry.space_group_name_H-M   'P 1'
#
loop_
_entity.id
_entity.type
_entity.pdbx_description
1 polymer ?
#
loop_
_entity_poly.entity_id
_entity_poly.type
_entity_poly.pdbx_seq_one_letter_code
_entity_poly.pdbx_strand_id
1 'polypeptide(L)'
;LTRLPADRVRAHREPAAVREGGRVEAYTYPTSSTELENIADLLRRAHLEDGVPWQEMAVLVRAGGRSLPAVRRALTSAGVPLEVDGDDVALRHEPAVAPLLTALRTVAGAALHTGRSEEAAERSEGAAGLADDTVERSGEAAGQAEEAAEESGGSAEAALRTGRSEEPA
;
A
#
# COMPACT_ATOMS: atom_id res chain seq x y z
N LEU A 1 -7.76 16.61 -20.69
CA LEU A 1 -7.78 15.14 -20.81
C LEU A 1 -8.56 14.77 -22.07
N THR A 2 -7.89 14.31 -23.12
CA THR A 2 -8.54 13.81 -24.34
C THR A 2 -9.35 12.57 -23.99
N ARG A 3 -10.69 12.64 -24.12
CA ARG A 3 -11.53 11.46 -23.95
C ARG A 3 -11.20 10.46 -25.07
N LEU A 4 -11.03 9.20 -24.69
CA LEU A 4 -10.93 8.12 -25.66
C LEU A 4 -12.18 8.09 -26.55
N PRO A 5 -12.07 7.73 -27.84
CA PRO A 5 -13.22 7.59 -28.72
C PRO A 5 -14.29 6.67 -28.11
N ALA A 6 -15.57 7.06 -28.23
CA ALA A 6 -16.68 6.38 -27.56
C ALA A 6 -16.74 4.89 -27.89
N ASP A 7 -16.44 4.52 -29.14
CA ASP A 7 -16.47 3.13 -29.60
C ASP A 7 -15.39 2.28 -28.92
N ARG A 8 -14.21 2.85 -28.64
CA ARG A 8 -13.14 2.15 -27.90
C ARG A 8 -13.53 1.91 -26.44
N VAL A 9 -14.23 2.86 -25.82
CA VAL A 9 -14.73 2.71 -24.43
C VAL A 9 -15.83 1.66 -24.37
N ARG A 10 -16.73 1.62 -25.36
CA ARG A 10 -17.82 0.64 -25.43
C ARG A 10 -17.29 -0.78 -25.67
N ALA A 11 -16.38 -0.95 -26.62
CA ALA A 11 -15.72 -2.23 -26.89
C ALA A 11 -14.98 -2.79 -25.66
N HIS A 12 -14.39 -1.93 -24.80
CA HIS A 12 -13.76 -2.39 -23.57
C HIS A 12 -14.75 -2.90 -22.50
N ARG A 13 -16.01 -2.46 -22.55
CA ARG A 13 -17.06 -2.88 -21.60
C ARG A 13 -17.86 -4.09 -22.07
N GLU A 14 -17.71 -4.47 -23.33
CA GLU A 14 -18.40 -5.60 -23.96
C GLU A 14 -17.38 -6.60 -24.54
N PRO A 15 -16.51 -7.21 -23.70
CA PRO A 15 -15.56 -8.20 -24.18
C PRO A 15 -16.30 -9.44 -24.69
N ALA A 16 -15.97 -9.86 -25.91
CA ALA A 16 -16.43 -11.11 -26.49
C ALA A 16 -15.34 -12.18 -26.35
N ALA A 17 -15.75 -13.43 -26.11
CA ALA A 17 -14.82 -14.55 -26.09
C ALA A 17 -14.19 -14.74 -27.48
N VAL A 18 -12.86 -14.75 -27.54
CA VAL A 18 -12.11 -14.95 -28.80
C VAL A 18 -11.90 -16.43 -29.11
N ARG A 19 -12.13 -17.31 -28.13
CA ARG A 19 -11.98 -18.76 -28.25
C ARG A 19 -13.21 -19.43 -27.63
N GLU A 20 -13.60 -20.56 -28.19
CA GLU A 20 -14.61 -21.42 -27.57
C GLU A 20 -14.03 -22.18 -26.37
N GLY A 21 -14.88 -22.46 -25.40
CA GLY A 21 -14.48 -23.06 -24.13
C GLY A 21 -13.99 -22.02 -23.11
N GLY A 22 -14.31 -22.27 -21.85
CA GLY A 22 -14.04 -21.36 -20.74
C GLY A 22 -15.28 -21.21 -19.85
N ARG A 23 -15.04 -21.00 -18.56
CA ARG A 23 -16.08 -20.79 -17.56
C ARG A 23 -15.80 -19.47 -16.86
N VAL A 24 -16.85 -18.68 -16.65
CA VAL A 24 -16.78 -17.44 -15.87
C VAL A 24 -17.73 -17.58 -14.70
N GLU A 25 -17.21 -17.35 -13.51
CA GLU A 25 -17.98 -17.37 -12.28
C GLU A 25 -17.75 -16.07 -11.54
N ALA A 26 -18.80 -15.55 -10.93
CA ALA A 26 -18.76 -14.31 -10.16
C ALA A 26 -19.19 -14.62 -8.73
N TYR A 27 -18.31 -14.27 -7.78
CA TYR A 27 -18.53 -14.47 -6.37
C TYR A 27 -18.58 -13.12 -5.66
N THR A 28 -19.39 -13.02 -4.61
CA THR A 28 -19.45 -11.83 -3.74
C THR A 28 -19.25 -12.28 -2.31
N TYR A 29 -18.37 -11.58 -1.59
CA TYR A 29 -18.03 -11.89 -0.21
C TYR A 29 -18.33 -10.70 0.70
N PRO A 30 -18.72 -10.95 1.95
CA PRO A 30 -19.02 -9.89 2.90
C PRO A 30 -17.74 -9.17 3.40
N THR A 31 -16.58 -9.83 3.33
CA THR A 31 -15.31 -9.28 3.79
C THR A 31 -14.16 -9.68 2.86
N SER A 32 -13.08 -8.90 2.90
CA SER A 32 -11.85 -9.22 2.18
C SER A 32 -11.16 -10.48 2.72
N SER A 33 -11.26 -10.79 4.02
CA SER A 33 -10.68 -12.03 4.58
C SER A 33 -11.36 -13.26 3.97
N THR A 34 -12.69 -13.28 3.96
CA THR A 34 -13.47 -14.40 3.39
C THR A 34 -13.26 -14.54 1.88
N GLU A 35 -13.05 -13.43 1.17
CA GLU A 35 -12.68 -13.46 -0.24
C GLU A 35 -11.32 -14.16 -0.45
N LEU A 36 -10.29 -13.78 0.32
CA LEU A 36 -8.95 -14.36 0.20
C LEU A 36 -8.90 -15.84 0.60
N GLU A 37 -9.62 -16.22 1.65
CA GLU A 37 -9.76 -17.63 2.06
C GLU A 37 -10.39 -18.46 0.94
N ASN A 38 -11.45 -17.95 0.31
CA ASN A 38 -12.08 -18.64 -0.80
C ASN A 38 -11.20 -18.70 -2.06
N ILE A 39 -10.46 -17.63 -2.37
CA ILE A 39 -9.48 -17.65 -3.47
C ILE A 39 -8.44 -18.75 -3.23
N ALA A 40 -7.94 -18.88 -2.00
CA ALA A 40 -6.99 -19.93 -1.65
C ALA A 40 -7.60 -21.34 -1.83
N ASP A 41 -8.84 -21.54 -1.39
CA ASP A 41 -9.56 -22.80 -1.56
C ASP A 41 -9.74 -23.15 -3.04
N LEU A 42 -10.18 -22.20 -3.87
CA LEU A 42 -10.35 -22.39 -5.32
C LEU A 42 -9.05 -22.82 -5.99
N LEU A 43 -7.94 -22.11 -5.72
CA LEU A 43 -6.64 -22.44 -6.31
C LEU A 43 -6.15 -23.83 -5.87
N ARG A 44 -6.38 -24.20 -4.60
CA ARG A 44 -6.00 -25.52 -4.10
C ARG A 44 -6.81 -26.64 -4.73
N ARG A 45 -8.12 -26.47 -4.91
CA ARG A 45 -8.96 -27.48 -5.58
C ARG A 45 -8.59 -27.60 -7.05
N ALA A 46 -8.40 -26.49 -7.74
CA ALA A 46 -7.91 -26.52 -9.13
C ALA A 46 -6.59 -27.28 -9.26
N HIS A 47 -5.67 -27.12 -8.30
CA HIS A 47 -4.42 -27.87 -8.32
C HIS A 47 -4.56 -29.35 -7.97
N LEU A 48 -5.28 -29.67 -6.89
CA LEU A 48 -5.32 -31.01 -6.31
C LEU A 48 -6.38 -31.92 -6.93
N GLU A 49 -7.50 -31.36 -7.36
CA GLU A 49 -8.64 -32.08 -7.93
C GLU A 49 -8.60 -32.04 -9.47
N ASP A 50 -8.41 -30.84 -10.05
CA ASP A 50 -8.39 -30.67 -11.50
C ASP A 50 -6.98 -30.84 -12.12
N GLY A 51 -5.93 -30.95 -11.30
CA GLY A 51 -4.56 -31.17 -11.75
C GLY A 51 -3.89 -29.96 -12.41
N VAL A 52 -4.44 -28.76 -12.25
CA VAL A 52 -3.91 -27.53 -12.87
C VAL A 52 -2.58 -27.15 -12.20
N PRO A 53 -1.47 -27.04 -12.94
CA PRO A 53 -0.19 -26.64 -12.34
C PRO A 53 -0.22 -25.21 -11.78
N TRP A 54 0.54 -24.95 -10.70
CA TRP A 54 0.57 -23.63 -10.06
C TRP A 54 0.92 -22.49 -11.01
N GLN A 55 1.87 -22.72 -11.93
CA GLN A 55 2.33 -21.74 -12.91
C GLN A 55 1.29 -21.37 -13.97
N GLU A 56 0.18 -22.11 -14.07
CA GLU A 56 -0.94 -21.80 -14.98
C GLU A 56 -2.06 -21.02 -14.28
N MET A 57 -1.91 -20.76 -12.98
CA MET A 57 -2.89 -20.03 -12.17
C MET A 57 -2.37 -18.64 -11.82
N ALA A 58 -3.26 -17.64 -11.86
CA ALA A 58 -2.92 -16.26 -11.56
C ALA A 58 -4.02 -15.56 -10.76
N VAL A 59 -3.63 -14.69 -9.83
CA VAL A 59 -4.53 -13.81 -9.08
C VAL A 59 -4.22 -12.37 -9.45
N LEU A 60 -5.17 -11.70 -10.08
CA LEU A 60 -5.04 -10.30 -10.50
C LEU A 60 -5.73 -9.39 -9.48
N VAL A 61 -5.02 -8.36 -9.04
CA VAL A 61 -5.54 -7.36 -8.12
C VAL A 61 -5.46 -5.97 -8.70
N ARG A 62 -6.45 -5.12 -8.40
CA ARG A 62 -6.52 -3.75 -8.96
C ARG A 62 -5.40 -2.84 -8.45
N ALA A 63 -5.04 -2.95 -7.18
CA ALA A 63 -4.16 -1.98 -6.51
C ALA A 63 -3.01 -2.70 -5.80
N GLY A 64 -2.07 -3.24 -6.59
CA GLY A 64 -0.97 -4.09 -6.12
C GLY A 64 -0.32 -3.62 -4.82
N GLY A 65 0.13 -2.36 -4.77
CA GLY A 65 0.82 -1.82 -3.59
C GLY A 65 0.02 -1.79 -2.28
N ARG A 66 -1.32 -1.84 -2.32
CA ARG A 66 -2.16 -1.91 -1.11
C ARG A 66 -2.69 -3.32 -0.83
N SER A 67 -3.02 -4.09 -1.87
CA SER A 67 -3.65 -5.39 -1.73
C SER A 67 -2.67 -6.56 -1.66
N LEU A 68 -1.51 -6.48 -2.32
CA LEU A 68 -0.55 -7.59 -2.39
C LEU A 68 -0.05 -8.08 -1.04
N PRO A 69 0.27 -7.22 -0.04
CA PRO A 69 0.76 -7.71 1.25
C PRO A 69 -0.24 -8.61 1.97
N ALA A 70 -1.54 -8.26 1.92
CA ALA A 70 -2.61 -9.03 2.53
C ALA A 70 -2.86 -10.35 1.78
N VAL A 71 -2.93 -10.28 0.44
CA VAL A 71 -3.10 -11.45 -0.43
C VAL A 71 -1.97 -12.45 -0.21
N ARG A 72 -0.72 -11.98 -0.23
CA ARG A 72 0.47 -12.80 0.00
C ARG A 72 0.38 -13.55 1.32
N ARG A 73 0.08 -12.83 2.41
CA ARG A 73 -0.02 -13.45 3.74
C ARG A 73 -1.10 -14.53 3.76
N ALA A 74 -2.29 -14.25 3.23
CA ALA A 74 -3.40 -15.19 3.22
C ALA A 74 -3.06 -16.45 2.40
N LEU A 75 -2.59 -16.29 1.16
CA LEU A 75 -2.26 -17.41 0.28
C LEU A 75 -1.09 -18.25 0.82
N THR A 76 -0.02 -17.62 1.33
CA THR A 76 1.09 -18.35 1.97
C THR A 76 0.59 -19.13 3.19
N SER A 77 -0.26 -18.54 4.04
CA SER A 77 -0.80 -19.23 5.22
C SER A 77 -1.70 -20.43 4.85
N ALA A 78 -2.33 -20.38 3.67
CA ALA A 78 -3.14 -21.46 3.12
C ALA A 78 -2.32 -22.54 2.36
N GLY A 79 -0.99 -22.38 2.28
CA GLY A 79 -0.11 -23.33 1.60
C GLY A 79 -0.10 -23.22 0.07
N VAL A 80 -0.55 -22.10 -0.48
CA VAL A 80 -0.49 -21.83 -1.93
C VAL A 80 0.89 -21.25 -2.27
N PRO A 81 1.69 -21.92 -3.12
CA PRO A 81 2.94 -21.36 -3.62
C PRO A 81 2.66 -20.11 -4.47
N LEU A 82 3.45 -19.07 -4.26
CA LEU A 82 3.30 -17.81 -4.96
C LEU A 82 4.68 -17.23 -5.27
N GLU A 83 4.86 -16.84 -6.53
CA GLU A 83 5.91 -15.92 -6.93
C GLU A 83 5.28 -14.54 -7.10
N VAL A 84 5.98 -13.52 -6.61
CA VAL A 84 5.60 -12.13 -6.81
C VAL A 84 6.70 -11.51 -7.65
N ASP A 85 6.36 -10.99 -8.82
CA ASP A 85 7.34 -10.34 -9.68
C ASP A 85 7.92 -9.12 -8.94
N GLY A 86 9.24 -8.90 -9.04
CA GLY A 86 9.93 -7.81 -8.33
C GLY A 86 9.35 -6.42 -8.66
N ASP A 87 8.74 -6.28 -9.83
CA ASP A 87 8.09 -5.05 -10.30
C ASP A 87 6.74 -4.78 -9.62
N ASP A 88 6.14 -5.77 -8.96
CA ASP A 88 4.87 -5.64 -8.24
C ASP A 88 5.03 -4.94 -6.88
N VAL A 89 6.26 -4.88 -6.36
CA VAL A 89 6.60 -4.12 -5.15
C VAL A 89 7.14 -2.76 -5.59
N ALA A 90 6.41 -1.69 -5.29
CA ALA A 90 6.91 -0.34 -5.57
C ALA A 90 8.29 -0.14 -4.89
N LEU A 91 9.31 0.22 -5.66
CA LEU A 91 10.74 0.28 -5.27
C LEU A 91 11.02 0.93 -3.90
N ARG A 92 10.21 1.91 -3.47
CA ARG A 92 10.34 2.54 -2.14
C ARG A 92 10.12 1.59 -0.96
N HIS A 93 9.41 0.47 -1.17
CA HIS A 93 9.15 -0.56 -0.15
C HIS A 93 10.10 -1.76 -0.28
N GLU A 94 11.03 -1.71 -1.24
CA GLU A 94 12.10 -2.69 -1.33
C GLU A 94 13.08 -2.45 -0.17
N PRO A 95 13.33 -3.43 0.72
CA PRO A 95 14.20 -3.24 1.89
C PRO A 95 15.60 -2.77 1.53
N ALA A 96 16.12 -3.10 0.34
CA ALA A 96 17.44 -2.65 -0.11
C ALA A 96 17.50 -1.15 -0.41
N VAL A 97 16.36 -0.50 -0.69
CA VAL A 97 16.29 0.92 -1.06
C VAL A 97 16.22 1.82 0.18
N ALA A 98 15.74 1.32 1.31
CA ALA A 98 15.56 2.11 2.54
C ALA A 98 16.87 2.73 3.09
N PRO A 99 18.02 2.02 3.14
CA PRO A 99 19.28 2.61 3.59
C PRO A 99 19.77 3.74 2.67
N LEU A 100 19.65 3.58 1.35
CA LEU A 100 20.06 4.58 0.37
C LEU A 100 19.25 5.87 0.48
N LEU A 101 17.93 5.76 0.57
CA LEU A 101 17.04 6.93 0.74
C LEU A 101 17.26 7.63 2.08
N THR A 102 17.67 6.87 3.11
CA THR A 102 18.01 7.43 4.42
C THR A 102 19.30 8.24 4.32
N ALA A 103 20.36 7.69 3.72
CA ALA A 103 21.61 8.41 3.48
C ALA A 103 21.43 9.67 2.63
N LEU A 104 20.61 9.61 1.57
CA LEU A 104 20.30 10.79 0.77
C LEU A 104 19.56 11.86 1.55
N ARG A 105 18.60 11.48 2.40
CA ARG A 105 17.88 12.43 3.26
C ARG A 105 18.78 13.07 4.31
N THR A 106 19.71 12.33 4.91
CA THR A 106 20.65 12.90 5.89
C THR A 106 21.60 13.89 5.25
N VAL A 107 22.15 13.57 4.07
CA VAL A 107 23.04 14.47 3.32
C VAL A 107 22.29 15.71 2.82
N ALA A 108 21.10 15.54 2.24
CA ALA A 108 20.27 16.66 1.80
C ALA A 108 19.86 17.56 2.98
N GLY A 109 19.52 16.96 4.13
CA GLY A 109 19.29 17.68 5.37
C GLY A 109 20.51 18.53 5.74
N ALA A 110 21.69 17.91 5.90
CA ALA A 110 22.91 18.63 6.26
C ALA A 110 23.24 19.79 5.29
N ALA A 111 23.11 19.57 3.98
CA ALA A 111 23.36 20.59 2.96
C ALA A 111 22.41 21.80 3.05
N LEU A 112 21.13 21.58 3.38
CA LEU A 112 20.15 22.66 3.55
C LEU A 112 20.33 23.42 4.88
N HIS A 113 20.93 22.78 5.89
CA HIS A 113 21.21 23.42 7.17
C HIS A 113 22.52 24.23 7.11
N THR A 114 23.55 23.75 6.41
CA THR A 114 24.81 24.48 6.25
C THR A 114 24.62 25.79 5.49
N GLY A 115 23.84 25.81 4.41
CA GLY A 115 23.57 27.04 3.65
C GLY A 115 22.80 28.09 4.46
N ARG A 116 21.86 27.68 5.31
CA ARG A 116 21.16 28.61 6.22
C ARG A 116 22.06 29.13 7.35
N SER A 117 23.01 28.32 7.82
CA SER A 117 23.97 28.72 8.84
C SER A 117 25.00 29.70 8.30
N GLU A 118 25.47 29.52 7.06
CA GLU A 118 26.36 30.46 6.37
C GLU A 118 25.66 31.80 6.11
N GLU A 119 24.44 31.79 5.57
CA GLU A 119 23.67 33.02 5.39
C GLU A 119 23.29 33.70 6.73
N ALA A 120 23.07 32.93 7.80
CA ALA A 120 22.82 33.49 9.14
C ALA A 120 24.10 34.08 9.75
N ALA A 121 25.26 33.45 9.53
CA ALA A 121 26.56 33.98 9.93
C ALA A 121 26.90 35.27 9.17
N GLU A 122 26.69 35.32 7.85
CA GLU A 122 26.90 36.52 7.04
C GLU A 122 25.97 37.68 7.44
N ARG A 123 24.70 37.39 7.78
CA ARG A 123 23.78 38.39 8.35
C ARG A 123 24.19 38.84 9.75
N SER A 124 24.80 37.96 10.54
CA SER A 124 25.26 38.28 11.90
C SER A 124 26.58 39.04 11.91
N GLU A 125 27.49 38.79 10.97
CA GLU A 125 28.74 39.56 10.78
C GLU A 125 28.46 40.97 10.23
N GLY A 126 27.41 41.14 9.41
CA GLY A 126 26.91 42.46 9.03
C GLY A 126 26.29 43.27 10.19
N ALA A 127 25.84 42.60 11.26
CA ALA A 127 25.26 43.23 12.44
C ALA A 127 26.25 43.38 13.61
N ALA A 128 27.30 42.56 13.68
CA ALA A 128 28.31 42.57 14.74
C ALA A 128 29.34 43.73 14.65
N GLY A 129 29.18 44.63 13.67
CA GLY A 129 29.95 45.87 13.59
C GLY A 129 29.50 46.98 14.57
N LEU A 130 28.39 46.80 15.31
CA LEU A 130 27.91 47.77 16.27
C LEU A 130 27.43 47.07 17.55
N ALA A 131 28.09 47.40 18.66
CA ALA A 131 27.78 47.07 20.07
C ALA A 131 28.38 45.77 20.63
N ASP A 132 29.68 45.85 20.91
CA ASP A 132 30.24 45.34 22.17
C ASP A 132 29.78 46.29 23.30
N ASP A 133 28.98 45.76 24.22
CA ASP A 133 28.91 46.09 25.66
C ASP A 133 27.51 45.72 26.19
N THR A 134 27.39 44.61 26.92
CA THR A 134 26.71 44.53 28.23
C THR A 134 26.62 43.07 28.68
N VAL A 135 27.11 42.88 29.90
CA VAL A 135 27.28 41.66 30.70
C VAL A 135 25.94 41.14 31.29
N GLU A 136 25.85 39.80 31.41
CA GLU A 136 25.05 38.95 32.31
C GLU A 136 23.52 39.16 32.48
N ARG A 137 22.72 38.10 32.26
CA ARG A 137 21.93 37.47 33.35
C ARG A 137 21.32 36.11 32.99
N SER A 138 21.39 35.22 33.99
CA SER A 138 20.70 33.94 34.23
C SER A 138 19.25 33.80 33.79
N GLY A 139 18.83 32.54 33.59
CA GLY A 139 17.46 32.12 33.95
C GLY A 139 16.85 30.98 33.14
N GLU A 140 17.04 29.75 33.63
CA GLU A 140 16.08 28.65 33.73
C GLU A 140 14.91 28.47 32.73
N ALA A 141 14.90 27.25 32.17
CA ALA A 141 13.84 26.25 32.29
C ALA A 141 12.66 26.20 31.29
N ALA A 142 12.61 25.00 30.68
CA ALA A 142 11.46 24.10 30.58
C ALA A 142 10.43 24.27 29.43
N GLY A 143 10.16 23.13 28.78
CA GLY A 143 8.83 22.84 28.26
C GLY A 143 8.72 22.24 26.86
N GLN A 144 9.27 21.03 26.65
CA GLN A 144 8.67 20.04 25.75
C GLN A 144 7.26 19.68 26.34
N ALA A 145 6.25 19.14 25.68
CA ALA A 145 6.11 18.39 24.45
C ALA A 145 4.62 18.37 24.05
N GLU A 146 4.44 17.93 22.82
CA GLU A 146 3.24 17.47 22.11
C GLU A 146 2.75 16.10 22.65
N GLU A 147 1.71 15.52 22.01
CA GLU A 147 1.08 14.18 22.21
C GLU A 147 -0.01 14.07 23.31
N ALA A 148 -1.12 13.34 23.15
CA ALA A 148 -1.49 12.28 22.23
C ALA A 148 -3.02 12.15 22.08
N ALA A 149 -3.41 11.50 20.98
CA ALA A 149 -4.73 10.96 20.69
C ALA A 149 -4.93 9.56 21.29
N GLU A 150 -6.07 8.93 20.97
CA GLU A 150 -6.49 7.53 21.21
C GLU A 150 -7.29 7.32 22.52
N GLU A 151 -8.36 6.52 22.62
CA GLU A 151 -9.04 5.60 21.70
C GLU A 151 -10.38 5.14 22.34
N SER A 152 -11.12 4.30 21.59
CA SER A 152 -12.16 3.35 22.03
C SER A 152 -13.60 3.89 22.05
N GLY A 153 -14.60 3.23 21.45
CA GLY A 153 -14.74 1.85 21.00
C GLY A 153 -16.18 1.44 21.31
N GLY A 154 -16.93 0.91 20.33
CA GLY A 154 -18.37 0.69 20.53
C GLY A 154 -19.05 -0.14 19.44
N SER A 155 -18.79 -1.45 19.51
CA SER A 155 -19.69 -2.59 19.27
C SER A 155 -20.60 -2.68 18.04
N ALA A 156 -20.26 -3.71 17.24
CA ALA A 156 -21.04 -4.69 16.49
C ALA A 156 -22.59 -4.71 16.63
N GLU A 157 -23.27 -4.78 15.48
CA GLU A 157 -24.59 -5.40 15.35
C GLU A 157 -24.87 -5.95 13.92
N ALA A 158 -25.71 -6.99 13.87
CA ALA A 158 -26.46 -7.57 12.73
C ALA A 158 -25.69 -8.49 11.75
N ALA A 159 -25.83 -9.83 11.75
CA ALA A 159 -26.96 -10.76 11.83
C ALA A 159 -27.76 -10.97 10.50
N LEU A 160 -27.67 -12.22 10.01
CA LEU A 160 -28.54 -12.96 9.06
C LEU A 160 -28.51 -12.52 7.58
N ARG A 161 -28.57 -13.39 6.56
CA ARG A 161 -29.51 -14.51 6.33
C ARG A 161 -29.00 -15.51 5.28
N THR A 162 -29.37 -16.76 5.51
CA THR A 162 -29.28 -17.93 4.63
C THR A 162 -30.52 -18.03 3.73
N GLY A 163 -30.35 -18.50 2.49
CA GLY A 163 -31.39 -19.05 1.60
C GLY A 163 -30.69 -19.54 0.33
N ARG A 164 -30.37 -20.83 0.15
CA ARG A 164 -31.19 -22.02 -0.13
C ARG A 164 -31.95 -21.96 -1.47
N SER A 165 -31.39 -22.72 -2.41
CA SER A 165 -32.01 -23.56 -3.47
C SER A 165 -32.97 -22.92 -4.48
N GLU A 166 -32.63 -23.07 -5.77
CA GLU A 166 -33.39 -23.93 -6.70
C GLU A 166 -32.66 -24.06 -8.06
N GLU A 167 -32.60 -25.30 -8.57
CA GLU A 167 -32.20 -25.75 -9.91
C GLU A 167 -33.16 -26.93 -10.23
N PRO A 168 -33.30 -27.42 -11.47
CA PRO A 168 -33.75 -26.77 -12.71
C PRO A 168 -35.06 -27.43 -13.25
N ALA A 169 -35.47 -27.04 -14.46
CA ALA A 169 -36.30 -27.83 -15.37
C ALA A 169 -35.58 -28.03 -16.70
#